data_AF-A0A525K1Y2-F1
#
_entry.id   AF-A0A525K1Y2-F1
#
_cell.length_a   1.000
_cell.length_b   1.000
_cell.length_c   1.000
_cell.angle_alpha   90.00
_cell.angle_beta   90.00
_cell.angle_gamma   90.00
#
_symmetry.space_group_name_H-M   'P 1'
#
loop_
_entity.id
_entity.type
_entity.pdbx_description
1 polymer ?
#
loop_
_entity_poly.entity_id
_entity_poly.type
_entity_poly.pdbx_seq_one_letter_code
_entity_poly.pdbx_strand_id
1 'polypeptide(L)'
;MDADFRIGKGFDLSATTMLTPYLGAGWRDWHRDLTPLGPSGYKEDYTHGYVGAGLLFQWAPASRWVVSANGLVGSTFDPHIDVTLFPIPPANFGEGLGTNVIYMAGLAVDYAITNQWHANAGVDFTHFAYGAGPMLPPDGRNEPDSRTNLWTVKAGFGYSWGAPIVAKY
;
A
#
# COMPACT_ATOMS: atom_id res chain seq x y z
N MET A 1 -2.62 8.96 5.62
CA MET A 1 -1.16 8.77 5.47
C MET A 1 -0.85 7.29 5.41
N ASP A 2 0.13 6.87 4.61
CA ASP A 2 0.53 5.47 4.49
C ASP A 2 1.93 5.24 5.08
N ALA A 3 2.07 4.19 5.89
CA ALA A 3 3.36 3.68 6.38
C ALA A 3 3.50 2.21 5.97
N ASP A 4 4.68 1.83 5.48
CA ASP A 4 4.99 0.47 5.00
C ASP A 4 6.34 0.04 5.56
N PHE A 5 6.39 -1.19 6.08
CA PHE A 5 7.59 -1.84 6.56
C PHE A 5 7.67 -3.26 6.00
N ARG A 6 8.86 -3.63 5.50
CA ARG A 6 9.12 -4.97 4.97
C ARG A 6 10.45 -5.49 5.48
N ILE A 7 10.48 -6.77 5.80
CA ILE A 7 11.69 -7.50 6.19
C ILE A 7 11.74 -8.83 5.49
N GLY A 8 12.88 -9.16 4.88
CA GLY A 8 13.04 -10.37 4.09
C GLY A 8 14.48 -10.78 3.91
N LYS A 9 14.69 -11.94 3.29
CA LYS A 9 16.01 -12.47 2.99
C LYS A 9 16.11 -12.81 1.50
N GLY A 10 17.10 -12.25 0.83
CA GLY A 10 17.40 -12.56 -0.57
C GLY A 10 18.09 -13.92 -0.73
N PHE A 11 17.69 -14.64 -1.77
CA PHE A 11 18.31 -15.87 -2.24
C PHE A 11 18.67 -15.69 -3.71
N ASP A 12 19.95 -15.80 -4.03
CA ASP A 12 20.42 -15.81 -5.41
C ASP A 12 19.97 -17.11 -6.08
N LEU A 13 19.14 -16.99 -7.11
CA LEU A 13 18.71 -18.13 -7.93
C LEU A 13 19.68 -18.37 -9.09
N SER A 14 20.36 -17.32 -9.55
CA SER A 14 21.40 -17.36 -10.56
C SER A 14 22.32 -16.13 -10.43
N ALA A 15 23.28 -15.97 -11.35
CA ALA A 15 24.12 -14.77 -11.43
C ALA A 15 23.35 -13.48 -11.74
N THR A 16 22.11 -13.58 -12.25
CA THR A 16 21.31 -12.41 -12.68
C THR A 16 19.93 -12.35 -12.03
N THR A 17 19.59 -13.27 -11.12
CA THR A 17 18.27 -13.34 -10.50
C THR A 17 18.33 -13.58 -9.01
N MET A 18 17.49 -12.86 -8.28
CA MET A 18 17.32 -12.99 -6.83
C MET A 18 15.84 -13.12 -6.49
N LEU A 19 15.53 -13.98 -5.53
CA LEU A 19 14.19 -14.11 -4.95
C LEU A 19 14.26 -13.82 -3.46
N THR A 20 13.40 -12.93 -2.99
CA THR A 20 13.36 -12.47 -1.60
C THR A 20 11.97 -12.72 -1.02
N PRO A 21 11.75 -13.82 -0.28
CA PRO A 21 10.61 -13.91 0.62
C PRO A 21 10.72 -12.85 1.72
N TYR A 22 9.58 -12.22 2.03
CA TYR A 22 9.49 -11.17 3.03
C TYR A 22 8.17 -11.23 3.81
N LEU A 23 8.20 -10.65 5.01
CA LEU A 23 7.02 -10.24 5.76
C LEU A 23 6.84 -8.74 5.59
N GLY A 24 5.58 -8.31 5.46
CA GLY A 24 5.22 -6.91 5.32
C GLY A 24 4.18 -6.52 6.37
N ALA A 25 4.28 -5.29 6.87
CA ALA A 25 3.28 -4.68 7.71
C ALA A 25 3.17 -3.19 7.38
N GLY A 26 2.01 -2.61 7.62
CA GLY A 26 1.82 -1.18 7.39
C GLY A 26 0.57 -0.64 8.05
N TRP A 27 0.43 0.67 7.94
CA TRP A 27 -0.72 1.42 8.41
C TRP A 27 -1.20 2.32 7.29
N ARG A 28 -2.52 2.37 7.09
CA ARG A 28 -3.18 3.23 6.11
C ARG A 28 -4.20 4.10 6.80
N ASP A 29 -4.23 5.33 6.36
CA ASP A 29 -5.19 6.33 6.77
C ASP A 29 -5.63 7.11 5.51
N TRP A 30 -6.94 7.11 5.26
CA TRP A 30 -7.58 7.73 4.12
C TRP A 30 -8.70 8.67 4.57
N HIS A 31 -8.51 9.96 4.25
CA HIS A 31 -9.49 11.00 4.52
C HIS A 31 -10.31 11.31 3.26
N ARG A 32 -11.63 11.43 3.40
CA ARG A 32 -12.54 11.86 2.34
C ARG A 32 -13.41 13.01 2.83
N ASP A 33 -13.24 14.18 2.23
CA ASP A 33 -14.05 15.38 2.52
C ASP A 33 -15.08 15.61 1.42
N LEU A 34 -16.36 15.39 1.74
CA LEU A 34 -17.50 15.61 0.84
C LEU A 34 -18.34 16.82 1.27
N THR A 35 -17.86 17.64 2.21
CA THR A 35 -18.52 18.88 2.64
C THR A 35 -18.82 19.88 1.52
N PRO A 36 -17.99 20.02 0.45
CA PRO A 36 -18.28 20.96 -0.63
C PRO A 36 -19.45 20.57 -1.53
N LEU A 37 -20.01 19.35 -1.39
CA LEU A 37 -21.07 18.84 -2.27
C LEU A 37 -22.48 19.30 -1.86
N GLY A 38 -22.63 20.06 -0.77
CA GLY A 38 -23.89 20.68 -0.39
C GLY A 38 -24.17 20.65 1.11
N PRO A 39 -25.37 21.09 1.55
CA PRO A 39 -25.75 21.19 2.96
C PRO A 39 -25.86 19.83 3.69
N SER A 40 -25.73 18.70 2.97
CA SER A 40 -25.69 17.35 3.52
C SER A 40 -24.30 16.70 3.40
N GLY A 41 -23.25 17.50 3.19
CA GLY A 41 -21.89 17.00 3.09
C GLY A 41 -21.41 16.38 4.40
N TYR A 42 -20.45 15.46 4.28
CA TYR A 42 -19.89 14.72 5.41
C TYR A 42 -18.40 14.45 5.17
N LYS A 43 -17.68 14.13 6.25
CA LYS A 43 -16.28 13.66 6.20
C LYS A 43 -16.22 12.23 6.68
N GLU A 44 -15.34 11.46 6.07
CA GLU A 44 -15.04 10.09 6.48
C GLU A 44 -13.53 9.90 6.55
N ASP A 45 -13.07 9.39 7.68
CA ASP A 45 -11.68 9.05 7.93
C ASP A 45 -11.61 7.53 8.14
N TYR A 46 -11.00 6.83 7.18
CA TYR A 46 -10.82 5.38 7.22
C TYR A 46 -9.40 5.04 7.62
N THR A 47 -9.24 4.17 8.61
CA THR A 47 -7.93 3.67 9.04
C THR A 47 -7.91 2.15 9.07
N HIS A 48 -6.75 1.56 8.78
CA HIS A 48 -6.48 0.16 9.08
C HIS A 48 -4.97 -0.12 9.10
N GLY A 49 -4.58 -1.09 9.91
CA GLY A 49 -3.30 -1.77 9.77
C GLY A 49 -3.38 -2.93 8.78
N TYR A 50 -2.24 -3.39 8.28
CA TYR A 50 -2.16 -4.67 7.57
C TYR A 50 -0.89 -5.43 7.92
N VAL A 51 -0.95 -6.76 7.81
CA VAL A 51 0.21 -7.65 7.91
C VAL A 51 0.06 -8.77 6.87
N GLY A 52 1.18 -9.18 6.29
CA GLY A 52 1.17 -10.24 5.29
C GLY A 52 2.55 -10.81 4.97
N ALA A 53 2.56 -11.79 4.08
CA ALA A 53 3.77 -12.39 3.54
C ALA A 53 3.81 -12.19 2.03
N GLY A 54 5.01 -12.04 1.49
CA GLY A 54 5.21 -11.75 0.09
C GLY A 54 6.50 -12.31 -0.48
N LEU A 55 6.62 -12.16 -1.80
CA LEU A 55 7.80 -12.51 -2.58
C LEU A 55 8.20 -11.29 -3.43
N LEU A 56 9.48 -10.99 -3.46
CA LEU A 56 10.10 -10.04 -4.37
C LEU A 56 11.06 -10.80 -5.28
N PHE A 57 10.78 -10.78 -6.58
CA PHE A 57 11.64 -11.30 -7.63
C PHE A 57 12.39 -10.14 -8.30
N GLN A 58 13.69 -10.29 -8.46
CA GLN A 58 14.55 -9.30 -9.13
C GLN A 58 15.36 -9.98 -10.23
N TRP A 59 15.42 -9.35 -11.39
CA TRP A 59 16.13 -9.84 -12.57
C TRP A 59 16.96 -8.72 -13.19
N ALA A 60 18.24 -8.98 -13.44
CA ALA A 60 19.18 -8.09 -14.10
C ALA A 60 19.44 -8.56 -15.55
N PRO A 61 18.59 -8.19 -16.53
CA PRO A 61 18.70 -8.67 -17.91
C PRO A 61 19.95 -8.17 -18.65
N ALA A 62 20.47 -7.02 -18.24
CA ALA A 62 21.61 -6.36 -18.85
C ALA A 62 22.37 -5.58 -17.78
N SER A 63 23.60 -5.15 -18.11
CA SER A 63 24.34 -4.24 -17.24
C SER A 63 23.51 -2.98 -17.00
N ARG A 64 23.47 -2.53 -15.74
CA ARG A 64 22.75 -1.33 -15.27
C ARG A 64 21.23 -1.42 -15.19
N TRP A 65 20.60 -2.54 -15.54
CA TRP A 65 19.15 -2.71 -15.45
C TRP A 65 18.77 -3.71 -14.37
N VAL A 66 17.76 -3.37 -13.57
CA VAL A 66 17.08 -4.32 -12.67
C VAL A 66 15.58 -4.19 -12.86
N VAL A 67 14.92 -5.30 -13.19
CA VAL A 67 13.47 -5.42 -13.24
C VAL A 67 13.01 -6.16 -11.98
N SER A 68 12.00 -5.64 -11.32
CA SER A 68 11.48 -6.20 -10.08
C SER A 68 9.98 -6.46 -10.18
N ALA A 69 9.54 -7.60 -9.66
CA ALA A 69 8.14 -7.94 -9.46
C ALA A 69 7.93 -8.35 -8.01
N ASN A 70 6.92 -7.80 -7.35
CA ASN A 70 6.59 -8.17 -5.97
C ASN A 70 5.11 -8.47 -5.81
N GLY A 71 4.79 -9.30 -4.83
CA GLY A 71 3.43 -9.56 -4.40
C GLY A 71 3.37 -9.86 -2.91
N LEU A 72 2.30 -9.42 -2.25
CA LEU A 72 1.99 -9.72 -0.86
C LEU A 72 0.52 -10.13 -0.73
N VAL A 73 0.27 -11.14 0.08
CA VAL A 73 -1.05 -11.52 0.56
C VAL A 73 -1.06 -11.43 2.09
N GLY A 74 -2.13 -10.88 2.64
CA GLY A 74 -2.23 -10.64 4.07
C GLY A 74 -3.65 -10.37 4.51
N SER A 75 -3.78 -9.80 5.71
CA SER A 75 -5.06 -9.34 6.23
C SER A 75 -4.94 -7.96 6.84
N THR A 76 -6.03 -7.19 6.79
CA THR A 76 -6.18 -5.96 7.55
C THR A 76 -6.46 -6.27 9.02
N PHE A 77 -6.07 -5.37 9.90
CA PHE A 77 -6.39 -5.41 11.33
C PHE A 77 -6.74 -4.01 11.81
N ASP A 78 -7.53 -3.96 12.89
CA ASP A 78 -8.03 -2.71 13.48
C ASP A 78 -8.61 -1.72 12.43
N PRO A 79 -9.48 -2.18 11.50
CA PRO A 79 -10.07 -1.26 10.55
C PRO A 79 -11.16 -0.44 11.24
N HIS A 80 -11.13 0.88 11.06
CA HIS A 80 -12.03 1.82 11.74
C HIS A 80 -12.45 2.93 10.78
N ILE A 81 -13.68 3.41 10.93
CA ILE A 81 -14.19 4.60 10.23
C ILE A 81 -14.68 5.63 11.25
N ASP A 82 -14.28 6.88 11.06
CA ASP A 82 -14.88 8.04 11.74
C ASP A 82 -15.64 8.89 10.72
N VAL A 83 -16.91 9.17 11.00
CA VAL A 83 -17.78 9.96 10.14
C VAL A 83 -18.22 11.23 10.86
N THR A 84 -17.96 12.38 10.23
CA THR A 84 -18.47 13.68 10.66
C THR A 84 -19.56 14.11 9.68
N LEU A 85 -20.81 14.05 10.11
CA LEU A 85 -21.93 14.59 9.36
C LEU A 85 -22.02 16.11 9.66
N PHE A 86 -22.36 16.92 8.65
CA PHE A 86 -22.67 18.35 8.83
C PHE A 86 -24.17 18.69 8.75
N PRO A 87 -25.09 17.99 9.46
CA PRO A 87 -26.42 18.51 9.71
C PRO A 87 -26.35 19.66 10.73
N ILE A 88 -27.46 20.37 10.91
CA ILE A 88 -27.63 21.32 12.00
C ILE A 88 -28.51 20.62 13.05
N PRO A 89 -27.96 20.14 14.19
CA PRO A 89 -26.58 20.23 14.68
C PRO A 89 -25.64 19.13 14.12
N PRO A 90 -24.29 19.33 14.14
CA PRO A 90 -23.32 18.33 13.68
C PRO A 90 -23.39 17.05 14.49
N ALA A 91 -23.19 15.91 13.82
CA ALA A 91 -23.18 14.60 14.46
C ALA A 91 -21.92 13.84 14.03
N ASN A 92 -21.22 13.27 15.02
CA ASN A 92 -20.04 12.44 14.82
C ASN A 92 -20.33 11.02 15.30
N PHE A 93 -19.93 10.02 14.53
CA PHE A 93 -19.94 8.63 14.96
C PHE A 93 -18.69 7.94 14.42
N GLY A 94 -18.23 6.91 15.12
CA GLY A 94 -17.10 6.10 14.69
C GLY A 94 -17.36 4.64 15.01
N GLU A 95 -17.01 3.75 14.08
CA GLU A 95 -17.27 2.31 14.22
C GLU A 95 -16.12 1.45 13.69
N GLY A 96 -15.91 0.31 14.34
CA GLY A 96 -14.99 -0.72 13.89
C GLY A 96 -15.56 -1.48 12.69
N LEU A 97 -14.71 -1.73 11.71
CA LEU A 97 -15.05 -2.45 10.48
C LEU A 97 -14.59 -3.92 10.54
N GLY A 98 -15.03 -4.73 9.58
CA GLY A 98 -14.56 -6.11 9.44
C GLY A 98 -13.14 -6.21 8.87
N THR A 99 -12.30 -7.05 9.48
CA THR A 99 -10.99 -7.45 8.93
C THR A 99 -11.18 -8.27 7.65
N ASN A 100 -10.37 -7.99 6.63
CA ASN A 100 -10.47 -8.67 5.33
C ASN A 100 -9.08 -8.99 4.77
N VAL A 101 -9.07 -9.76 3.68
CA VAL A 101 -7.84 -10.07 2.95
C VAL A 101 -7.36 -8.84 2.18
N ILE A 102 -6.05 -8.60 2.20
CA ILE A 102 -5.37 -7.61 1.38
C ILE A 102 -4.44 -8.32 0.39
N TYR A 103 -4.42 -7.83 -0.84
CA TYR A 103 -3.48 -8.25 -1.88
C TYR A 103 -2.76 -7.04 -2.43
N MET A 104 -1.44 -7.15 -2.56
CA MET A 104 -0.59 -6.14 -3.16
C MET A 104 0.24 -6.78 -4.26
N ALA A 105 0.42 -6.08 -5.38
CA ALA A 105 1.31 -6.50 -6.45
C ALA A 105 2.02 -5.27 -7.00
N GLY A 106 3.25 -5.42 -7.48
CA GLY A 106 3.97 -4.30 -8.08
C GLY A 106 5.02 -4.73 -9.08
N LEU A 107 5.22 -3.88 -10.08
CA LEU A 107 6.26 -3.99 -11.09
C LEU A 107 7.11 -2.73 -11.06
N ALA A 108 8.42 -2.88 -11.13
CA ALA A 108 9.35 -1.75 -11.15
C ALA A 108 10.55 -2.03 -12.03
N VAL A 109 11.15 -0.95 -12.53
CA VAL A 109 12.43 -0.95 -13.23
C VAL A 109 13.36 0.05 -12.56
N ASP A 110 14.61 -0.34 -12.35
CA ASP A 110 15.71 0.51 -11.91
C ASP A 110 16.80 0.54 -12.99
N TYR A 111 17.32 1.72 -13.24
CA TYR A 111 18.41 1.97 -14.18
C TYR A 111 19.55 2.73 -13.49
N ALA A 112 20.73 2.11 -13.46
CA ALA A 112 21.95 2.73 -12.98
C ALA A 112 22.52 3.68 -14.04
N ILE A 113 22.31 4.99 -13.86
CA ILE A 113 22.86 6.05 -14.72
C ILE A 113 24.39 6.08 -14.59
N THR A 114 24.85 5.99 -13.34
CA THR A 114 26.25 5.82 -12.95
C THR A 114 26.32 4.76 -11.85
N ASN A 115 27.51 4.49 -11.31
CA ASN A 115 27.66 3.59 -10.15
C ASN A 115 27.04 4.15 -8.86
N GLN A 116 26.61 5.41 -8.85
CA GLN A 116 26.07 6.09 -7.66
C GLN A 116 24.65 6.58 -7.87
N TRP A 117 24.26 6.89 -9.11
CA TRP A 117 22.98 7.47 -9.44
C TRP A 117 22.09 6.47 -10.15
N HIS A 118 20.88 6.33 -9.63
CA HIS A 118 19.87 5.42 -10.13
C HIS A 118 18.59 6.17 -10.44
N ALA A 119 17.90 5.79 -11.50
CA ALA A 119 16.53 6.22 -11.76
C ALA A 119 15.62 5.00 -11.70
N ASN A 120 14.45 5.15 -11.08
CA ASN A 120 13.47 4.09 -10.98
C ASN A 120 12.07 4.57 -11.39
N ALA A 121 11.30 3.62 -11.90
CA ALA A 121 9.89 3.79 -12.19
C ALA A 121 9.13 2.51 -11.85
N GLY A 122 7.88 2.62 -11.43
CA GLY A 122 7.07 1.45 -11.12
C GLY A 122 5.59 1.72 -10.99
N VAL A 123 4.83 0.64 -10.94
CA VAL A 123 3.39 0.64 -10.70
C VAL A 123 3.07 -0.39 -9.63
N ASP A 124 2.27 0.03 -8.65
CA ASP A 124 1.72 -0.86 -7.63
C ASP A 124 0.21 -0.94 -7.78
N PHE A 125 -0.32 -2.11 -7.49
CA PHE A 125 -1.73 -2.40 -7.29
C PHE A 125 -1.94 -2.85 -5.85
N THR A 126 -2.95 -2.29 -5.19
CA THR A 126 -3.39 -2.73 -3.86
C THR A 126 -4.89 -2.95 -3.86
N HIS A 127 -5.32 -4.13 -3.45
CA HIS A 127 -6.72 -4.49 -3.24
C HIS A 127 -6.96 -4.79 -1.77
N PHE A 128 -7.97 -4.13 -1.19
CA PHE A 128 -8.51 -4.50 0.12
C PHE A 128 -10.01 -4.25 0.13
N ALA A 129 -10.68 -4.88 1.08
CA ALA A 129 -12.08 -4.65 1.37
C ALA A 129 -12.24 -4.21 2.82
N TYR A 130 -13.28 -3.44 3.10
CA TYR A 130 -13.80 -3.28 4.44
C TYR A 130 -15.09 -4.08 4.54
N GLY A 131 -15.21 -4.89 5.59
CA GLY A 131 -16.44 -5.63 5.84
C GLY A 131 -17.50 -4.69 6.39
N ALA A 132 -18.78 -4.99 6.11
CA ALA A 132 -19.89 -4.24 6.63
C ALA A 132 -19.75 -3.95 8.15
N GLY A 133 -19.87 -2.68 8.52
CA GLY A 133 -19.95 -2.26 9.92
C GLY A 133 -21.29 -2.63 10.56
N PRO A 134 -21.42 -2.52 11.90
CA PRO A 134 -22.71 -2.55 12.59
C PRO A 134 -23.72 -1.54 12.02
N MET A 135 -25.00 -1.73 12.34
CA MET A 135 -26.05 -0.78 11.94
C MET A 135 -25.87 0.55 12.64
N LEU A 136 -25.70 1.63 11.87
CA LEU A 136 -25.60 3.00 12.39
C LEU A 136 -26.98 3.51 12.85
N PRO A 137 -27.17 3.86 14.14
CA PRO A 137 -28.37 4.54 14.62
C PRO A 137 -28.39 6.01 14.16
N PRO A 138 -29.57 6.62 13.94
CA PRO A 138 -30.92 6.12 14.16
C PRO A 138 -31.56 5.48 12.90
N ASP A 139 -30.83 5.43 11.79
CA ASP A 139 -31.38 5.15 10.47
C ASP A 139 -31.31 3.67 10.05
N GLY A 140 -30.63 2.82 10.83
CA GLY A 140 -30.46 1.39 10.50
C GLY A 140 -29.67 1.17 9.21
N ARG A 141 -28.81 2.13 8.82
CA ARG A 141 -27.96 2.01 7.64
C ARG A 141 -26.70 1.23 8.02
N ASN A 142 -26.45 0.13 7.33
CA ASN A 142 -25.15 -0.54 7.36
C ASN A 142 -24.18 0.24 6.46
N GLU A 143 -22.92 0.35 6.89
CA GLU A 143 -21.83 0.59 5.93
C GLU A 143 -21.79 -0.64 5.00
N PRO A 144 -22.06 -0.49 3.69
CA PRO A 144 -22.04 -1.62 2.77
C PRO A 144 -20.62 -2.13 2.59
N ASP A 145 -20.48 -3.41 2.19
CA ASP A 145 -19.17 -3.97 1.84
C ASP A 145 -18.46 -3.07 0.83
N SER A 146 -17.31 -2.55 1.23
CA SER A 146 -16.53 -1.62 0.45
C SER A 146 -15.32 -2.37 -0.12
N ARG A 147 -15.07 -2.19 -1.42
CA ARG A 147 -13.89 -2.74 -2.10
C ARG A 147 -13.09 -1.59 -2.67
N THR A 148 -11.81 -1.55 -2.34
CA THR A 148 -10.89 -0.52 -2.83
C THR A 148 -9.83 -1.16 -3.70
N ASN A 149 -9.67 -0.60 -4.90
CA ASN A 149 -8.59 -0.91 -5.83
C ASN A 149 -7.75 0.36 -6.00
N LEU A 150 -6.51 0.32 -5.55
CA LEU A 150 -5.59 1.44 -5.67
C LEU A 150 -4.50 1.11 -6.69
N TRP A 151 -4.28 2.04 -7.61
CA TRP A 151 -3.14 2.03 -8.52
C TRP A 151 -2.21 3.20 -8.16
N THR A 152 -0.93 2.90 -7.94
CA THR A 152 0.07 3.91 -7.60
C THR A 152 1.18 3.86 -8.63
N VAL A 153 1.41 4.98 -9.32
CA VAL A 153 2.54 5.15 -10.24
C VAL A 153 3.66 5.87 -9.48
N LYS A 154 4.87 5.33 -9.57
CA LYS A 154 6.06 5.83 -8.87
C LYS A 154 7.15 6.17 -9.88
N ALA A 155 7.85 7.25 -9.63
CA ALA A 155 9.10 7.60 -10.30
C ALA A 155 10.04 8.22 -9.25
N GLY A 156 11.33 7.93 -9.35
CA GLY A 156 12.29 8.39 -8.35
C GLY A 156 13.74 8.38 -8.82
N PHE A 157 14.58 9.03 -8.04
CA PHE A 157 16.04 9.03 -8.19
C PHE A 157 16.67 8.57 -6.88
N GLY A 158 17.65 7.68 -6.99
CA GLY A 158 18.41 7.14 -5.88
C GLY A 158 19.88 7.56 -5.97
N TYR A 159 20.49 7.74 -4.80
CA TYR A 159 21.93 7.96 -4.68
C TYR A 159 22.53 6.98 -3.66
N SER A 160 23.59 6.26 -4.07
CA SER A 160 24.35 5.38 -3.16
C SER A 160 25.68 6.01 -2.78
N TRP A 161 25.94 6.15 -1.48
CA TRP A 161 27.20 6.65 -0.92
C TRP A 161 28.18 5.49 -0.71
N GLY A 162 29.40 5.61 -1.27
CA GLY A 162 30.47 4.62 -1.09
C GLY A 162 31.26 4.36 -2.38
N ALA A 163 32.44 3.72 -2.26
CA ALA A 163 33.11 3.11 -3.40
C ALA A 163 32.15 2.11 -4.07
N PRO A 164 32.17 1.95 -5.40
CA PRO A 164 31.25 1.06 -6.09
C PRO A 164 31.25 -0.28 -5.37
N ILE A 165 30.07 -0.75 -4.97
CA ILE A 165 29.90 -2.17 -4.71
C ILE A 165 30.24 -2.80 -6.05
N VAL A 166 31.45 -3.34 -6.15
CA VAL A 166 31.82 -4.23 -7.25
C VAL A 166 30.91 -5.43 -7.04
N ALA A 167 29.71 -5.37 -7.62
CA ALA A 167 28.97 -6.56 -7.95
C ALA A 167 29.96 -7.39 -8.77
N LYS A 168 30.50 -8.43 -8.15
CA LYS A 168 31.27 -9.42 -8.88
C LYS A 168 30.25 -10.06 -9.83
N TYR A 169 30.33 -9.66 -11.09
CA TYR A 169 29.66 -10.34 -12.19
C TYR A 169 30.31 -11.71 -12.38
#